data_AF-A0A2W5SGL0-F1
#
_entry.id   AF-A0A2W5SGL0-F1
#
_cell.length_a   1.000
_cell.length_b   1.000
_cell.length_c   1.000
_cell.angle_alpha   90.00
_cell.angle_beta   90.00
_cell.angle_gamma   90.00
#
_symmetry.space_group_name_H-M   'P 1'
#
loop_
_entity.id
_entity.type
_entity.pdbx_description
1 polymer ?
#
loop_
_entity_poly.entity_id
_entity_poly.type
_entity_poly.pdbx_seq_one_letter_code
_entity_poly.pdbx_strand_id
1 'polypeptide(L)'
;MTPSDTPSPTTPPAEIDSTTGFGVRPGERTVDLPAQPDAGLYFIGRIRTPWRSRTACPRNARESQEVCTVELDPDFRPALAGLEGTTHLWLLYFMDKAPRNLVVQVPRQYGRGR
;
A
#
# COMPACT_ATOMS: atom_id res chain seq x y z
N MET A 1 -4.93 -37.51 34.43
CA MET A 1 -5.03 -37.34 32.96
C MET A 1 -5.83 -36.07 32.72
N THR A 2 -5.13 -34.94 32.70
CA THR A 2 -5.68 -33.60 32.45
C THR A 2 -4.93 -33.06 31.24
N PRO A 3 -5.60 -32.64 30.15
CA PRO A 3 -4.90 -31.98 29.07
C PRO A 3 -4.53 -30.57 29.54
N SER A 4 -3.25 -30.36 29.81
CA SER A 4 -2.71 -29.01 30.02
C SER A 4 -2.60 -28.34 28.66
N ASP A 5 -3.56 -27.48 28.36
CA ASP A 5 -3.51 -26.55 27.23
C ASP A 5 -2.24 -25.72 27.31
N THR A 6 -1.36 -25.92 26.33
CA THR A 6 -0.18 -25.09 26.14
C THR A 6 -0.63 -23.82 25.40
N PRO A 7 -0.47 -22.62 25.95
CA PRO A 7 -0.80 -21.41 25.21
C PRO A 7 0.17 -21.25 24.03
N SER A 8 -0.39 -21.08 22.82
CA SER A 8 0.34 -20.74 21.61
C SER A 8 1.25 -19.52 21.81
N PRO A 9 2.46 -19.48 21.20
CA PRO A 9 3.36 -18.36 21.37
C PRO A 9 2.69 -17.09 20.85
N THR A 10 2.52 -16.12 21.76
CA THR A 10 2.14 -14.76 21.40
C THR A 10 3.30 -14.16 20.59
N THR A 11 3.10 -14.05 19.29
CA THR A 11 3.99 -13.31 18.40
C THR A 11 4.24 -11.93 19.01
N PRO A 12 5.50 -11.52 19.22
CA PRO A 12 5.80 -10.18 19.72
C PRO A 12 5.19 -9.13 18.78
N PRO A 13 4.76 -7.95 19.30
CA PRO A 13 4.21 -6.90 18.47
C PRO A 13 5.21 -6.57 17.37
N ALA A 14 4.81 -6.77 16.12
CA ALA A 14 5.67 -6.52 14.97
C ALA A 14 6.16 -5.08 15.03
N GLU A 15 7.49 -4.91 15.16
CA GLU A 15 8.13 -3.60 15.21
C GLU A 15 7.67 -2.74 14.03
N ILE A 16 7.33 -1.48 14.33
CA ILE A 16 6.96 -0.53 13.30
C ILE A 16 8.21 -0.21 12.51
N ASP A 17 8.22 -0.54 11.22
CA ASP A 17 9.27 -0.14 10.31
C ASP A 17 9.31 1.39 10.24
N SER A 18 10.39 1.98 10.77
CA SER A 18 10.62 3.42 10.83
C SER A 18 10.76 4.06 9.45
N THR A 19 11.06 3.27 8.41
CA THR A 19 11.26 3.74 7.03
C THR A 19 9.95 3.85 6.24
N THR A 20 9.02 2.92 6.45
CA THR A 20 7.70 2.94 5.76
C THR A 20 6.57 3.45 6.66
N GLY A 21 6.80 3.49 7.97
CA GLY A 21 5.80 3.83 8.98
C GLY A 21 4.68 2.79 9.06
N PHE A 22 4.90 1.57 8.57
CA PHE A 22 3.99 0.43 8.70
C PHE A 22 4.44 -0.48 9.84
N GLY A 23 3.48 -1.08 10.53
CA GLY A 23 3.68 -2.02 11.63
C GLY A 23 2.33 -2.50 12.10
N VAL A 24 2.27 -3.70 12.68
CA VAL A 24 1.01 -4.30 13.12
C VAL A 24 0.61 -3.70 14.46
N ARG A 25 -0.57 -3.07 14.50
CA ARG A 25 -1.11 -2.44 15.71
C ARG A 25 -1.96 -3.41 16.54
N PRO A 26 -2.22 -3.11 17.82
CA PRO A 26 -3.18 -3.88 18.61
C PRO A 26 -4.53 -4.01 17.90
N GLY A 27 -5.01 -5.25 17.77
CA GLY A 27 -6.27 -5.57 17.08
C GLY A 27 -6.17 -5.78 15.57
N GLU A 28 -5.00 -5.55 14.97
CA GLU A 28 -4.73 -5.90 13.58
C GLU A 28 -4.25 -7.36 13.46
N ARG A 29 -4.46 -7.98 12.29
CA ARG A 29 -4.06 -9.37 12.03
C ARG A 29 -3.38 -9.50 10.68
N THR A 30 -2.31 -10.28 10.65
CA THR A 30 -1.61 -10.67 9.43
C THR A 30 -1.83 -12.15 9.11
N VAL A 31 -1.53 -12.53 7.86
CA VAL A 31 -1.45 -13.93 7.40
C VAL A 31 -0.10 -14.16 6.76
N ASP A 32 0.27 -15.44 6.58
CA ASP A 32 1.39 -15.79 5.72
C ASP A 32 0.91 -15.80 4.27
N LEU A 33 1.62 -15.06 3.41
CA LEU A 33 1.33 -15.06 1.99
C LEU A 33 1.95 -16.30 1.33
N PRO A 34 1.35 -16.80 0.23
CA PRO A 34 1.99 -17.81 -0.59
C PRO A 34 3.40 -17.37 -1.03
N ALA A 35 4.32 -18.32 -1.13
CA ALA A 35 5.70 -18.04 -1.51
C ALA A 35 5.84 -17.44 -2.92
N GLN A 36 4.87 -17.69 -3.80
CA GLN A 36 4.85 -17.22 -5.18
C GLN A 36 3.50 -16.58 -5.51
N PRO A 37 3.49 -15.45 -6.25
CA PRO A 37 2.25 -14.87 -6.76
C PRO A 37 1.72 -15.65 -7.97
N ASP A 38 0.40 -15.63 -8.17
CA ASP A 38 -0.24 -16.26 -9.33
C ASP A 38 0.05 -15.51 -10.65
N ALA A 39 0.37 -14.22 -10.57
CA ALA A 39 0.66 -13.37 -11.71
C ALA A 39 1.65 -12.25 -11.36
N GLY A 40 2.34 -11.75 -12.39
CA GLY A 40 3.22 -10.59 -12.30
C GLY A 40 2.61 -9.35 -12.96
N LEU A 41 3.19 -8.19 -12.65
CA LEU A 41 2.89 -6.92 -13.29
C LEU A 41 4.19 -6.24 -13.70
N TYR A 42 4.17 -5.58 -14.85
CA TYR A 42 5.26 -4.71 -15.28
C TYR A 42 4.91 -3.27 -14.94
N PHE A 43 5.88 -2.55 -14.36
CA PHE A 43 5.76 -1.10 -14.25
C PHE A 43 6.06 -0.48 -15.61
N ILE A 44 5.16 0.39 -16.05
CA ILE A 44 5.25 1.11 -17.34
C ILE A 44 5.83 2.52 -17.20
N GLY A 45 6.27 2.86 -15.99
CA GLY A 45 6.67 4.21 -15.62
C GLY A 45 6.67 4.47 -14.12
N ARG A 46 6.72 5.74 -13.74
CA ARG A 46 6.81 6.21 -12.36
C ARG A 46 6.01 7.48 -12.14
N ILE A 47 5.44 7.61 -10.93
CA ILE A 47 4.76 8.83 -10.50
C ILE A 47 5.72 9.66 -9.64
N ARG A 48 5.84 10.95 -9.96
CA ARG A 48 6.56 11.96 -9.19
C ARG A 48 5.55 12.85 -8.48
N THR A 49 5.70 12.95 -7.16
CA THR A 49 4.87 13.78 -6.29
C THR A 49 5.79 14.63 -5.39
N PRO A 50 5.30 15.74 -4.82
CA PRO A 50 6.07 16.50 -3.84
C PRO A 50 6.18 15.78 -2.48
N TRP A 51 5.39 14.73 -2.26
CA TRP A 51 5.34 14.02 -0.97
C TRP A 51 6.46 13.01 -0.84
N ARG A 52 7.45 13.33 0.00
CA ARG A 52 8.61 12.45 0.25
C ARG A 52 8.38 11.41 1.34
N SER A 53 7.33 11.56 2.14
CA SER A 53 6.98 10.63 3.20
C SER A 53 5.49 10.29 3.17
N ARG A 54 5.15 9.09 3.67
CA ARG A 54 3.76 8.61 3.71
C ARG A 54 2.86 9.51 4.54
N THR A 55 3.38 10.12 5.61
CA THR A 55 2.63 11.03 6.48
C THR A 55 2.35 12.38 5.83
N ALA A 56 3.13 12.77 4.83
CA ALA A 56 2.91 13.99 4.05
C ALA A 56 1.90 13.78 2.90
N CYS A 57 1.68 12.55 2.46
CA CYS A 57 0.70 12.26 1.41
C CYS A 57 -0.72 12.60 1.89
N PRO A 58 -1.53 13.28 1.06
CA PRO A 58 -2.93 13.53 1.38
C PRO A 58 -3.69 12.20 1.48
N ARG A 59 -4.71 12.15 2.35
CA ARG A 59 -5.54 10.96 2.49
C ARG A 59 -6.38 10.73 1.24
N ASN A 60 -6.90 11.83 0.68
CA ASN A 60 -7.61 11.84 -0.59
C ASN A 60 -6.91 12.82 -1.53
N ALA A 61 -6.61 12.40 -2.76
CA ALA A 61 -5.94 13.27 -3.74
C ALA A 61 -6.70 14.58 -4.00
N ARG A 62 -8.04 14.58 -3.90
CA ARG A 62 -8.91 15.76 -4.05
C ARG A 62 -8.67 16.85 -2.99
N GLU A 63 -8.03 16.52 -1.87
CA GLU A 63 -7.68 17.47 -0.81
C GLU A 63 -6.42 18.28 -1.14
N SER A 64 -5.73 17.97 -2.25
CA SER A 64 -4.52 18.64 -2.66
C SER A 64 -4.70 19.35 -4.01
N GLN A 65 -4.02 20.49 -4.15
CA GLN A 65 -3.86 21.22 -5.42
C GLN A 65 -2.45 21.04 -6.00
N GLU A 66 -1.62 20.20 -5.39
CA GLU A 66 -0.24 19.99 -5.82
C GLU A 66 -0.18 19.27 -7.18
N VAL A 67 0.72 19.73 -8.03
CA VAL A 67 0.94 19.12 -9.34
C VAL A 67 1.83 17.89 -9.17
N CYS A 68 1.37 16.77 -9.75
CA CYS A 68 2.12 15.53 -9.84
C CYS A 68 2.40 15.20 -11.31
N THR A 69 3.45 14.42 -11.56
CA THR A 69 3.86 14.04 -12.93
C THR A 69 3.90 12.52 -13.06
N VAL A 70 3.29 11.99 -14.11
CA VAL A 70 3.40 10.58 -14.47
C VAL A 70 4.40 10.45 -15.61
N GLU A 71 5.54 9.85 -15.34
CA GLU A 71 6.59 9.57 -16.31
C GLU A 71 6.39 8.16 -16.87
N LEU A 72 6.16 8.01 -18.18
CA LEU A 72 6.14 6.70 -18.83
C LEU A 72 7.53 6.35 -19.35
N ASP A 73 7.88 5.07 -19.21
CA ASP A 73 9.10 4.51 -19.78
C ASP A 73 9.05 4.61 -21.32
N PRO A 74 10.19 4.81 -22.00
CA PRO A 74 10.23 5.11 -23.43
C PRO A 74 9.41 4.15 -24.30
N ASP A 75 9.48 2.85 -24.02
CA ASP A 75 8.81 1.79 -24.79
C ASP A 75 7.28 1.87 -24.72
N PHE A 76 6.72 2.48 -23.66
CA PHE A 76 5.28 2.60 -23.46
C PHE A 76 4.72 3.95 -23.92
N ARG A 77 5.55 4.94 -24.27
CA ARG A 77 5.10 6.27 -24.71
C ARG A 77 4.16 6.25 -25.94
N PRO A 78 4.35 5.38 -26.95
CA PRO A 78 3.41 5.33 -28.08
C PRO A 78 1.96 5.04 -27.68
N ALA A 79 1.74 4.40 -26.52
CA ALA A 79 0.41 4.12 -25.99
C ALA A 79 -0.34 5.37 -25.50
N LEU A 80 0.30 6.54 -25.46
CA LEU A 80 -0.33 7.82 -25.13
C LEU A 80 -1.05 8.46 -26.33
N ALA A 81 -0.91 7.92 -27.54
CA ALA A 81 -1.53 8.48 -28.73
C ALA A 81 -3.05 8.61 -28.58
N GLY A 82 -3.59 9.81 -28.83
CA GLY A 82 -5.02 10.10 -28.72
C GLY A 82 -5.46 10.52 -27.32
N LEU A 83 -4.54 10.66 -26.35
CA LEU A 83 -4.85 11.25 -25.05
C LEU A 83 -4.86 12.79 -25.07
N GLU A 84 -4.42 13.43 -26.16
CA GLU A 84 -4.45 14.88 -26.32
C GLU A 84 -5.88 15.42 -26.12
N GLY A 85 -6.02 16.43 -25.25
CA GLY A 85 -7.33 17.02 -24.91
C GLY A 85 -8.12 16.23 -23.85
N THR A 86 -7.65 15.07 -23.41
CA THR A 86 -8.26 14.34 -22.29
C THR A 86 -8.00 15.07 -20.98
N THR A 87 -9.07 15.47 -20.30
CA THR A 87 -8.97 16.23 -19.05
C THR A 87 -8.87 15.36 -17.80
N HIS A 88 -9.28 14.09 -17.89
CA HIS A 88 -9.33 13.16 -16.76
C HIS A 88 -8.86 11.77 -17.17
N LEU A 89 -8.04 11.14 -16.33
CA LEU A 89 -7.50 9.81 -16.54
C LEU A 89 -7.71 8.94 -15.31
N TRP A 90 -7.87 7.64 -15.53
CA TRP A 90 -7.76 6.65 -14.48
C TRP A 90 -6.32 6.21 -14.36
N LEU A 91 -5.69 6.51 -13.23
CA LEU A 91 -4.33 6.10 -12.94
C LEU A 91 -4.34 4.98 -11.91
N LEU A 92 -4.00 3.77 -12.37
CA LEU A 92 -3.74 2.63 -11.50
C LEU A 92 -2.24 2.61 -11.18
N TYR A 93 -1.90 2.64 -9.91
CA TYR A 93 -0.52 2.64 -9.46
C TYR A 93 -0.30 1.64 -8.33
N PHE A 94 0.96 1.22 -8.21
CA PHE A 94 1.34 0.20 -7.25
C PHE A 94 1.83 0.86 -5.95
N MET A 95 1.21 0.52 -4.82
CA MET A 95 1.68 0.94 -3.50
C MET A 95 2.81 0.01 -3.02
N ASP A 96 4.01 0.24 -3.54
CA ASP A 96 5.21 -0.57 -3.33
C ASP A 96 5.57 -0.82 -1.84
N LYS A 97 5.32 0.17 -0.99
CA LYS A 97 5.63 0.11 0.45
C LYS A 97 4.52 -0.51 1.31
N ALA A 98 3.33 -0.76 0.76
CA ALA A 98 2.19 -1.21 1.57
C ALA A 98 2.32 -2.70 1.93
N PRO A 99 2.07 -3.09 3.20
CA PRO A 99 2.06 -4.49 3.59
C PRO A 99 0.87 -5.20 2.93
N ARG A 100 1.13 -6.32 2.28
CA ARG A 100 0.11 -7.10 1.56
C ARG A 100 -0.52 -8.22 2.40
N ASN A 101 0.03 -8.47 3.58
CA ASN A 101 -0.36 -9.57 4.44
C ASN A 101 -1.33 -9.16 5.56
N LEU A 102 -1.70 -7.88 5.66
CA LEU A 102 -2.58 -7.34 6.68
C LEU A 102 -4.06 -7.57 6.30
N VAL A 103 -4.73 -8.49 6.98
CA VAL A 103 -6.10 -8.94 6.66
C VAL A 103 -7.17 -8.33 7.54
N VAL A 104 -6.82 -7.86 8.74
CA VAL A 104 -7.69 -7.05 9.61
C VAL A 104 -6.96 -5.76 9.92
N GLN A 105 -7.61 -4.64 9.63
CA GLN A 105 -7.07 -3.31 9.90
C GLN A 105 -7.92 -2.60 10.94
N VAL A 106 -7.28 -1.87 11.86
CA VAL A 106 -7.97 -1.03 12.84
C VAL A 106 -7.76 0.43 12.43
N PRO A 107 -8.72 1.08 11.75
CA PRO A 107 -8.60 2.48 11.41
C PRO A 107 -8.46 3.33 12.68
N ARG A 108 -7.48 4.25 12.70
CA ARG A 108 -7.14 5.09 13.89
C ARG A 108 -8.33 5.88 14.46
N GLN A 109 -9.39 6.08 13.68
CA GLN A 109 -10.55 6.90 14.06
C GLN A 109 -11.73 6.10 14.63
N TYR A 110 -11.77 4.77 14.45
CA TYR A 110 -12.95 3.95 14.81
C TYR A 110 -12.69 2.90 15.89
N GLY A 111 -11.42 2.63 16.24
CA GLY A 111 -11.06 1.82 17.42
C GLY A 111 -11.51 0.35 17.41
N ARG A 112 -12.13 -0.13 16.32
CA ARG A 112 -12.48 -1.54 16.10
C ARG A 112 -11.93 -2.00 14.76
N GLY A 113 -11.32 -3.19 14.77
CA GLY A 113 -10.86 -3.86 13.55
C GLY A 113 -12.04 -4.28 12.68
N ARG A 114 -11.93 -4.03 11.38
CA ARG A 114 -12.79 -4.64 10.36
C ARG A 114 -11.93 -5.49 9.44
#